data_AF-A0A6L7U0M6-F1
#
_entry.id   AF-A0A6L7U0M6-F1
#
_cell.length_a   1.000
_cell.length_b   1.000
_cell.length_c   1.000
_cell.angle_alpha   90.00
_cell.angle_beta   90.00
_cell.angle_gamma   90.00
#
_symmetry.space_group_name_H-M   'P 1'
#
loop_
_entity.id
_entity.type
_entity.pdbx_description
1 polymer ?
#
loop_
_entity_poly.entity_id
_entity_poly.type
_entity_poly.pdbx_seq_one_letter_code
_entity_poly.pdbx_strand_id
1 'polypeptide(L)'
;MDKKQKGSDEENQEKTQEKNLLISLGTKKLREPAPPAGTAIGEGAALDRDPEARSAPITVPDADREGHIFTMGATRSGKTRLAETMIEHDIRAGRSILWIDPKGDNAIFSNIVTVARETGREDDLLFFSPVFPRYSVKIDPLSHYFMPEEIVNHVVSGVRVREESYFNIAYEVTLVVVQSLMLISRSIGERPVFTFRRIKENRTRRQTSFTSE
;
A
#
# COMPACT_ATOMS: atom_id res chain seq x y z
N MET A 1 34.70 48.83 36.81
CA MET A 1 33.81 48.11 35.87
C MET A 1 34.50 46.80 35.51
N ASP A 2 33.76 45.72 35.19
CA ASP A 2 34.27 44.41 34.70
C ASP A 2 34.59 43.27 35.69
N LYS A 3 33.73 43.00 36.69
CA LYS A 3 33.68 41.65 37.33
C LYS A 3 32.29 41.06 37.57
N LYS A 4 31.20 41.79 37.24
CA LYS A 4 29.81 41.30 37.43
C LYS A 4 29.13 40.76 36.17
N GLN A 5 29.74 40.89 34.99
CA GLN A 5 29.19 40.40 33.72
C GLN A 5 29.74 39.04 33.27
N LYS A 6 30.83 38.54 33.87
CA LYS A 6 31.45 37.28 33.45
C LYS A 6 30.76 36.02 33.98
N GLY A 7 30.14 36.09 35.16
CA GLY A 7 29.47 34.94 35.78
C GLY A 7 28.09 34.60 35.17
N SER A 8 27.40 35.59 34.60
CA SER A 8 26.08 35.37 33.96
C SER A 8 26.19 34.66 32.62
N ASP A 9 27.31 34.84 31.90
CA ASP A 9 27.52 34.26 30.57
C ASP A 9 27.98 32.80 30.66
N GLU A 10 28.79 32.47 31.68
CA GLU A 10 29.21 31.08 31.95
C GLU A 10 28.04 30.23 32.45
N GLU A 11 27.19 30.74 33.36
CA GLU A 11 26.01 30.03 33.85
C GLU A 11 24.94 29.84 32.75
N ASN A 12 24.83 30.77 31.81
CA ASN A 12 23.97 30.62 30.63
C ASN A 12 24.53 29.61 29.62
N GLN A 13 25.85 29.53 29.46
CA GLN A 13 26.49 28.54 28.59
C GLN A 13 26.34 27.12 29.14
N GLU A 14 26.45 26.94 30.46
CA GLU A 14 26.28 25.65 31.13
C GLU A 14 24.82 25.16 31.02
N LYS A 15 23.84 26.04 31.28
CA LYS A 15 22.41 25.72 31.10
C LYS A 15 22.03 25.45 29.64
N THR A 16 22.70 26.10 28.70
CA THR A 16 22.51 25.85 27.25
C THR A 16 23.12 24.51 26.84
N GLN A 17 24.27 24.12 27.42
CA GLN A 17 24.88 22.80 27.20
C GLN A 17 24.06 21.67 27.82
N GLU A 18 23.55 21.81 29.04
CA GLU A 18 22.64 20.83 29.65
C GLU A 18 21.33 20.69 28.87
N LYS A 19 20.76 21.81 28.40
CA LYS A 19 19.55 21.79 27.56
C LYS A 19 19.83 21.11 26.20
N ASN A 20 20.99 21.34 25.60
CA ASN A 20 21.39 20.66 24.37
C ASN A 20 21.69 19.17 24.59
N LEU A 21 22.21 18.80 25.75
CA LEU A 21 22.42 17.40 26.14
C LEU A 21 21.08 16.68 26.38
N LEU A 22 20.12 17.33 27.02
CA LEU A 22 18.75 16.84 27.22
C LEU A 22 17.97 16.75 25.90
N ILE A 23 18.20 17.66 24.94
CA ILE A 23 17.65 17.56 23.57
C ILE A 23 18.29 16.39 22.80
N SER A 24 19.62 16.21 22.96
CA SER A 24 20.36 15.07 22.39
C SER A 24 19.89 13.73 22.96
N LEU A 25 19.55 13.69 24.24
CA LEU A 25 19.02 12.51 24.93
C LEU A 25 17.50 12.32 24.72
N GLY A 26 16.76 13.39 24.41
CA GLY A 26 15.30 13.45 24.42
C GLY A 26 14.58 13.21 23.10
N THR A 27 15.27 13.10 21.95
CA THR A 27 14.61 12.76 20.68
C THR A 27 15.43 11.83 19.79
N LYS A 28 16.17 10.89 20.37
CA LYS A 28 16.44 9.63 19.66
C LYS A 28 15.23 8.76 19.88
N LYS A 29 14.28 8.79 18.93
CA LYS A 29 13.41 7.64 18.67
C LYS A 29 14.38 6.46 18.67
N LEU A 30 14.32 5.61 19.70
CA LEU A 30 15.17 4.42 19.77
C LEU A 30 14.94 3.76 18.42
N ARG A 31 15.98 3.74 17.57
CA ARG A 31 15.91 2.96 16.35
C ARG A 31 15.60 1.57 16.87
N GLU A 32 14.39 1.11 16.56
CA GLU A 32 13.98 -0.24 16.87
C GLU A 32 15.13 -1.14 16.41
N PRO A 33 15.52 -2.14 17.23
CA PRO A 33 16.60 -3.04 16.86
C PRO A 33 16.37 -3.47 15.42
N ALA A 34 17.42 -3.41 14.60
CA ALA A 34 17.33 -3.85 13.21
C ALA A 34 16.60 -5.19 13.23
N PRO A 35 15.51 -5.35 12.44
CA PRO A 35 14.71 -6.56 12.48
C PRO A 35 15.65 -7.75 12.35
N PRO A 36 15.43 -8.85 13.10
CA PRO A 36 16.25 -10.04 13.00
C PRO A 36 16.44 -10.37 11.51
N ALA A 37 17.64 -10.76 11.11
CA ALA A 37 18.03 -10.93 9.70
C ALA A 37 17.16 -11.95 8.92
N GLY A 38 16.19 -12.58 9.58
CA GLY A 38 15.12 -13.34 8.96
C GLY A 38 13.79 -13.19 9.70
N THR A 39 12.74 -13.43 8.94
CA THR A 39 11.36 -13.51 9.41
C THR A 39 11.11 -14.87 10.05
N ALA A 40 10.75 -14.90 11.34
CA ALA A 40 10.36 -16.16 11.99
C ALA A 40 9.02 -16.64 11.44
N ILE A 41 8.94 -17.91 11.02
CA ILE A 41 7.73 -18.49 10.41
C ILE A 41 7.13 -19.63 11.23
N GLY A 42 7.77 -20.00 12.34
CA GLY A 42 7.27 -20.98 13.29
C GLY A 42 8.38 -21.86 13.84
N GLU A 43 8.00 -23.01 14.37
CA GLU A 43 8.92 -24.08 14.76
C GLU A 43 8.78 -25.26 13.79
N GLY A 44 9.85 -26.02 13.60
CA GLY A 44 9.78 -27.30 12.91
C GLY A 44 10.88 -28.25 13.36
N ALA A 45 10.82 -29.46 12.82
CA ALA A 45 11.76 -30.54 13.13
C ALA A 45 12.49 -30.96 11.86
N ALA A 46 13.70 -31.49 12.04
CA ALA A 46 14.48 -32.05 10.95
C ALA A 46 13.75 -33.26 10.34
N LEU A 47 13.59 -33.27 9.01
CA LEU A 47 12.91 -34.36 8.30
C LEU A 47 13.78 -35.62 8.17
N ASP A 48 15.08 -35.50 8.43
CA ASP A 48 16.12 -36.45 8.06
C ASP A 48 16.73 -37.23 9.24
N ARG A 49 15.86 -37.80 10.10
CA ARG A 49 16.14 -39.00 10.93
C ARG A 49 16.42 -38.81 12.43
N ASP A 50 15.61 -38.05 13.15
CA ASP A 50 15.51 -38.31 14.61
C ASP A 50 14.08 -38.11 15.13
N PRO A 51 13.40 -39.17 15.61
CA PRO A 51 12.14 -39.06 16.33
C PRO A 51 12.23 -38.19 17.59
N GLU A 52 13.43 -37.98 18.13
CA GLU A 52 13.74 -37.13 19.27
C GLU A 52 14.26 -35.73 18.85
N ALA A 53 14.23 -35.42 17.54
CA ALA A 53 14.61 -34.10 17.04
C ALA A 53 13.74 -33.03 17.71
N ARG A 54 14.38 -32.23 18.57
CA ARG A 54 13.73 -31.10 19.23
C ARG A 54 13.25 -30.11 18.19
N SER A 55 12.09 -29.51 18.44
CA SER A 55 11.61 -28.41 17.62
C SER A 55 12.63 -27.27 17.66
N ALA A 56 12.91 -26.71 16.50
CA ALA A 56 13.77 -25.56 16.33
C ALA A 56 13.00 -24.43 15.63
N PRO A 57 13.29 -23.17 15.96
CA PRO A 57 12.71 -22.04 15.24
C PRO A 57 13.12 -22.09 13.77
N ILE A 58 12.15 -21.91 12.88
CA ILE A 58 12.36 -21.76 11.45
C ILE A 58 12.23 -20.28 11.11
N THR A 59 13.26 -19.75 10.46
CA THR A 59 13.32 -18.37 9.97
C THR A 59 13.61 -18.35 8.49
N VAL A 60 12.96 -17.45 7.75
CA VAL A 60 13.29 -17.16 6.35
C VAL A 60 14.15 -15.90 6.32
N PRO A 61 15.41 -15.96 5.83
CA PRO A 61 16.23 -14.77 5.64
C PRO A 61 15.50 -13.73 4.79
N ASP A 62 15.58 -12.46 5.17
CA ASP A 62 14.84 -11.42 4.45
C ASP A 62 15.33 -11.24 3.00
N ALA A 63 16.62 -11.50 2.75
CA ALA A 63 17.19 -11.50 1.40
C ALA A 63 16.53 -12.55 0.48
N ASP A 64 16.15 -13.71 1.02
CA ASP A 64 15.49 -14.76 0.23
C ASP A 64 14.05 -14.36 -0.12
N ARG A 65 13.44 -13.46 0.66
CA ARG A 65 12.07 -12.97 0.42
C ARG A 65 11.98 -12.02 -0.78
N GLU A 66 13.11 -11.47 -1.23
CA GLU A 66 13.17 -10.66 -2.47
C GLU A 66 12.80 -11.50 -3.71
N GLY A 67 13.07 -12.81 -3.68
CA GLY A 67 12.74 -13.76 -4.74
C GLY A 67 11.27 -14.24 -4.77
N HIS A 68 10.41 -13.68 -3.92
CA HIS A 68 9.02 -14.08 -3.69
C HIS A 68 8.86 -15.46 -3.03
N ILE A 69 7.72 -15.64 -2.35
CA ILE A 69 7.37 -16.89 -1.67
C ILE A 69 6.06 -17.42 -2.25
N PHE A 70 6.07 -18.70 -2.62
CA PHE A 70 4.87 -19.42 -3.02
C PHE A 70 4.49 -20.43 -1.94
N THR A 71 3.25 -20.34 -1.42
CA THR A 71 2.74 -21.25 -0.40
C THR A 71 1.53 -22.01 -0.91
N MET A 72 1.58 -23.34 -0.84
CA MET A 72 0.51 -24.25 -1.27
C MET A 72 0.09 -25.21 -0.14
N GLY A 73 -1.16 -25.65 -0.16
CA GLY A 73 -1.68 -26.65 0.79
C GLY A 73 -3.20 -26.67 0.84
N ALA A 74 -3.80 -27.67 1.49
CA ALA A 74 -5.25 -27.78 1.66
C ALA A 74 -5.83 -26.74 2.64
N THR A 75 -7.15 -26.57 2.69
CA THR A 75 -7.79 -25.73 3.73
C THR A 75 -7.41 -26.24 5.13
N ARG A 76 -7.17 -25.33 6.09
CA ARG A 76 -6.65 -25.62 7.44
C ARG A 76 -5.21 -26.17 7.50
N SER A 77 -4.45 -26.12 6.41
CA SER A 77 -3.02 -26.49 6.41
C SER A 77 -2.07 -25.45 7.03
N GLY A 78 -2.60 -24.37 7.62
CA GLY A 78 -1.78 -23.30 8.21
C GLY A 78 -1.36 -22.15 7.29
N LYS A 79 -1.77 -22.12 6.01
CA LYS A 79 -1.41 -21.01 5.07
C LYS A 79 -1.76 -19.62 5.59
N THR A 80 -2.98 -19.47 6.13
CA THR A 80 -3.44 -18.21 6.73
C THR A 80 -2.56 -17.81 7.91
N ARG A 81 -2.19 -18.77 8.75
CA ARG A 81 -1.36 -18.52 9.93
C ARG A 81 0.07 -18.12 9.55
N LEU A 82 0.62 -18.73 8.51
CA LEU A 82 1.90 -18.34 7.94
C LEU A 82 1.85 -16.88 7.45
N ALA A 83 0.81 -16.52 6.69
CA ALA A 83 0.62 -15.16 6.20
C ALA A 83 0.46 -14.15 7.35
N GLU A 84 -0.35 -14.44 8.37
CA GLU A 84 -0.50 -13.60 9.56
C GLU A 84 0.84 -13.31 10.23
N THR A 85 1.65 -14.36 10.42
CA THR A 85 2.96 -14.26 11.07
C THR A 85 3.88 -13.35 10.25
N MET A 86 3.98 -13.57 8.94
CA MET A 86 4.81 -12.74 8.07
C MET A 86 4.35 -11.27 8.05
N ILE A 87 3.04 -11.04 7.96
CA ILE A 87 2.45 -9.70 7.97
C ILE A 87 2.76 -8.98 9.27
N GLU A 88 2.60 -9.65 10.41
CA GLU A 88 2.93 -9.07 11.72
C GLU A 88 4.41 -8.70 11.81
N HIS A 89 5.30 -9.60 11.41
CA HIS A 89 6.74 -9.34 11.37
C HIS A 89 7.08 -8.13 10.48
N ASP A 90 6.46 -8.01 9.31
CA ASP A 90 6.70 -6.89 8.41
C ASP A 90 6.20 -5.56 8.98
N ILE A 91 5.00 -5.52 9.55
CA ILE A 91 4.47 -4.30 10.17
C ILE A 91 5.36 -3.86 11.34
N ARG A 92 5.75 -4.80 12.22
CA ARG A 92 6.65 -4.54 13.36
C ARG A 92 8.07 -4.14 12.92
N ALA A 93 8.52 -4.58 11.75
CA ALA A 93 9.78 -4.14 11.15
C ALA A 93 9.68 -2.77 10.46
N GLY A 94 8.53 -2.09 10.54
CA GLY A 94 8.29 -0.79 9.89
C GLY A 94 8.08 -0.89 8.37
N ARG A 95 7.82 -2.08 7.84
CA ARG A 95 7.58 -2.29 6.40
C ARG A 95 6.10 -2.09 6.07
N SER A 96 5.82 -1.70 4.83
CA SER A 96 4.45 -1.61 4.33
C SER A 96 4.04 -2.94 3.70
N ILE A 97 2.79 -3.33 3.91
CA ILE A 97 2.20 -4.56 3.37
C ILE A 97 0.95 -4.25 2.56
N LEU A 98 0.69 -5.05 1.53
CA LEU A 98 -0.58 -5.09 0.81
C LEU A 98 -1.16 -6.49 0.97
N TRP A 99 -2.33 -6.59 1.62
CA TRP A 99 -3.03 -7.84 1.81
C TRP A 99 -4.30 -7.87 0.97
N ILE A 100 -4.39 -8.83 0.05
CA ILE A 100 -5.57 -9.05 -0.80
C ILE A 100 -6.22 -10.35 -0.36
N ASP A 101 -7.38 -10.24 0.29
CA ASP A 101 -8.15 -11.40 0.74
C ASP A 101 -9.45 -11.57 -0.05
N PRO A 102 -9.53 -12.56 -0.95
CA PRO A 102 -10.77 -12.85 -1.67
C PRO A 102 -11.82 -13.53 -0.78
N LYS A 103 -11.45 -14.06 0.40
CA LYS A 103 -12.36 -14.78 1.29
C LYS A 103 -13.08 -13.86 2.28
N GLY A 104 -12.49 -12.71 2.59
CA GLY A 104 -13.03 -11.73 3.54
C GLY A 104 -13.01 -12.23 4.98
N ASP A 105 -11.96 -12.94 5.38
CA ASP A 105 -11.77 -13.38 6.75
C ASP A 105 -11.39 -12.19 7.64
N ASN A 106 -12.21 -11.93 8.66
CA ASN A 106 -12.01 -10.82 9.60
C ASN A 106 -10.80 -11.04 10.52
N ALA A 107 -10.29 -12.27 10.66
CA ALA A 107 -9.20 -12.57 11.58
C ALA A 107 -7.90 -11.84 11.22
N ILE A 108 -7.47 -11.96 9.95
CA ILE A 108 -6.23 -11.31 9.48
C ILE A 108 -6.36 -9.79 9.54
N PHE A 109 -7.50 -9.24 9.11
CA PHE A 109 -7.73 -7.81 9.18
C PHE A 109 -7.67 -7.30 10.62
N SER A 110 -8.28 -8.02 11.57
CA SER A 110 -8.23 -7.68 13.00
C SER A 110 -6.81 -7.71 13.53
N ASN A 111 -5.99 -8.69 13.10
CA ASN A 111 -4.58 -8.75 13.46
C ASN A 111 -3.79 -7.56 12.90
N ILE A 112 -3.98 -7.22 11.62
CA ILE A 112 -3.34 -6.05 10.99
C ILE A 112 -3.66 -4.77 11.75
N VAL A 113 -4.95 -4.53 12.06
CA VAL A 113 -5.38 -3.34 12.83
C VAL A 113 -4.73 -3.32 14.21
N THR A 114 -4.66 -4.46 14.88
CA THR A 114 -4.06 -4.57 16.23
C THR A 114 -2.58 -4.25 16.19
N VAL A 115 -1.82 -4.90 15.31
CA VAL A 115 -0.36 -4.69 15.18
C VAL A 115 -0.05 -3.27 14.70
N ALA A 116 -0.86 -2.70 13.81
CA ALA A 116 -0.71 -1.30 13.39
C ALA A 116 -0.88 -0.33 14.57
N ARG A 117 -1.87 -0.55 15.44
CA ARG A 117 -2.05 0.26 16.67
C ARG A 117 -0.88 0.10 17.64
N GLU A 118 -0.46 -1.14 17.89
CA GLU A 118 0.68 -1.43 18.78
C GLU A 118 1.99 -0.79 18.32
N THR A 119 2.17 -0.65 17.01
CA THR A 119 3.37 -0.04 16.41
C THR A 119 3.21 1.47 16.13
N GLY A 120 2.08 2.07 16.50
CA GLY A 120 1.80 3.49 16.28
C GLY A 120 1.63 3.87 14.80
N ARG A 121 1.18 2.93 13.97
CA ARG A 121 0.97 3.05 12.52
C ARG A 121 -0.50 2.95 12.11
N GLU A 122 -1.42 3.16 13.04
CA GLU A 122 -2.85 3.14 12.78
C GLU A 122 -3.30 4.16 11.72
N ASP A 123 -2.62 5.32 11.65
CA ASP A 123 -2.88 6.36 10.64
C ASP A 123 -2.44 5.94 9.22
N ASP A 124 -1.58 4.93 9.07
CA ASP A 124 -1.15 4.38 7.78
C ASP A 124 -2.17 3.37 7.21
N LEU A 125 -3.18 2.96 8.00
CA LEU A 125 -4.06 1.86 7.64
C LEU A 125 -5.11 2.29 6.60
N LEU A 126 -4.99 1.70 5.40
CA LEU A 126 -5.95 1.86 4.31
C LEU A 126 -6.76 0.58 4.14
N PHE A 127 -8.09 0.70 4.19
CA PHE A 127 -9.01 -0.43 4.00
C PHE A 127 -9.82 -0.23 2.73
N PHE A 128 -9.83 -1.21 1.83
CA PHE A 128 -10.69 -1.22 0.64
C PHE A 128 -11.65 -2.41 0.70
N SER A 129 -12.96 -2.15 0.65
CA SER A 129 -13.97 -3.20 0.57
C SER A 129 -15.26 -2.71 -0.10
N PRO A 130 -15.75 -3.39 -1.15
CA PRO A 130 -17.04 -3.05 -1.76
C PRO A 130 -18.22 -3.34 -0.84
N VAL A 131 -18.05 -4.22 0.15
CA VAL A 131 -19.09 -4.58 1.13
C VAL A 131 -19.31 -3.46 2.15
N PHE A 132 -18.26 -2.69 2.45
CA PHE A 132 -18.26 -1.64 3.47
C PHE A 132 -17.87 -0.27 2.89
N PRO A 133 -18.66 0.30 1.96
CA PRO A 133 -18.28 1.49 1.21
C PRO A 133 -18.11 2.75 2.07
N ARG A 134 -18.69 2.79 3.27
CA ARG A 134 -18.53 3.92 4.22
C ARG A 134 -17.16 3.96 4.89
N TYR A 135 -16.52 2.80 5.05
CA TYR A 135 -15.20 2.66 5.69
C TYR A 135 -14.09 2.40 4.67
N SER A 136 -14.47 2.05 3.43
CA SER A 136 -13.55 1.82 2.34
C SER A 136 -12.93 3.13 1.84
N VAL A 137 -11.63 3.11 1.60
CA VAL A 137 -10.97 4.09 0.74
C VAL A 137 -11.57 4.03 -0.66
N LYS A 138 -11.53 5.17 -1.35
CA LYS A 138 -11.93 5.27 -2.75
C LYS A 138 -10.69 5.13 -3.61
N ILE A 139 -10.72 4.19 -4.54
CA ILE A 139 -9.65 4.00 -5.52
C ILE A 139 -10.18 4.37 -6.91
N ASP A 140 -9.34 5.02 -7.69
CA ASP A 140 -9.55 5.22 -9.11
C ASP A 140 -8.41 4.52 -9.87
N PRO A 141 -8.63 3.30 -10.39
CA PRO A 141 -7.61 2.55 -11.12
C PRO A 141 -7.10 3.24 -12.38
N LEU A 142 -7.82 4.25 -12.88
CA LEU A 142 -7.48 4.99 -14.10
C LEU A 142 -6.81 6.34 -13.81
N SER A 143 -6.60 6.68 -12.53
CA SER A 143 -6.05 7.98 -12.12
C SER A 143 -4.56 8.12 -12.40
N HIS A 144 -3.80 7.03 -12.30
CA HIS A 144 -2.36 6.99 -12.49
C HIS A 144 -2.03 5.95 -13.55
N TYR A 145 -1.37 6.39 -14.62
CA TYR A 145 -0.97 5.58 -15.76
C TYR A 145 0.31 6.18 -16.35
N PHE A 146 1.20 5.34 -16.87
CA PHE A 146 2.39 5.82 -17.59
C PHE A 146 2.09 6.01 -19.07
N MET A 147 1.29 5.09 -19.63
CA MET A 147 0.92 5.06 -21.05
C MET A 147 -0.61 5.13 -21.20
N PRO A 148 -1.15 5.91 -22.16
CA PRO A 148 -2.60 5.95 -22.44
C PRO A 148 -3.21 4.56 -22.69
N GLU A 149 -2.42 3.65 -23.24
CA GLU A 149 -2.77 2.27 -23.54
C GLU A 149 -3.14 1.47 -22.27
N GLU A 150 -2.62 1.83 -21.10
CA GLU A 150 -3.02 1.19 -19.83
C GLU A 150 -4.50 1.47 -19.51
N ILE A 151 -4.95 2.70 -19.78
CA ILE A 151 -6.36 3.10 -19.62
C ILE A 151 -7.22 2.33 -20.62
N VAL A 152 -6.77 2.25 -21.88
CA VAL A 152 -7.47 1.53 -22.95
C VAL A 152 -7.64 0.06 -22.57
N ASN A 153 -6.57 -0.62 -22.17
CA ASN A 153 -6.60 -2.02 -21.77
C ASN A 153 -7.52 -2.24 -20.57
N HIS A 154 -7.53 -1.33 -19.58
CA HIS A 154 -8.48 -1.40 -18.47
C HIS A 154 -9.93 -1.29 -18.94
N VAL A 155 -10.25 -0.37 -19.84
CA VAL A 155 -11.62 -0.17 -20.35
C VAL A 155 -12.06 -1.37 -21.19
N VAL A 156 -11.18 -1.87 -22.06
CA VAL A 156 -11.50 -2.99 -22.97
C VAL A 156 -11.55 -4.32 -22.23
N SER A 157 -10.87 -4.48 -21.08
CA SER A 157 -10.92 -5.73 -20.29
C SER A 157 -12.33 -6.13 -19.83
N GLY A 158 -13.27 -5.17 -19.78
CA GLY A 158 -14.68 -5.44 -19.49
C GLY A 158 -15.49 -6.00 -20.67
N VAL A 159 -14.93 -5.99 -21.88
CA VAL A 159 -15.60 -6.45 -23.10
C VAL A 159 -15.44 -7.95 -23.23
N ARG A 160 -16.55 -8.69 -23.16
CA ARG A 160 -16.56 -10.13 -23.46
C ARG A 160 -16.61 -10.33 -24.97
N VAL A 161 -15.46 -10.60 -25.58
CA VAL A 161 -15.34 -10.84 -27.01
C VAL A 161 -15.00 -12.30 -27.29
N ARG A 162 -15.65 -12.87 -28.32
CA ARG A 162 -15.42 -14.25 -28.78
C ARG A 162 -14.36 -14.32 -29.87
N GLU A 163 -14.19 -13.25 -30.63
CA GLU A 163 -13.23 -13.15 -31.72
C GLU A 163 -12.29 -11.97 -31.48
N GLU A 164 -11.03 -12.16 -31.82
CA GLU A 164 -9.94 -11.19 -31.63
C GLU A 164 -10.14 -9.93 -32.48
N SER A 165 -10.78 -10.05 -33.64
CA SER A 165 -11.15 -8.93 -34.52
C SER A 165 -11.97 -7.86 -33.77
N TYR A 166 -12.96 -8.27 -32.98
CA TYR A 166 -13.77 -7.35 -32.18
C TYR A 166 -12.99 -6.72 -31.03
N PHE A 167 -12.02 -7.43 -30.45
CA PHE A 167 -11.14 -6.87 -29.43
C PHE A 167 -10.29 -5.74 -30.03
N ASN A 168 -9.69 -5.96 -31.21
CA ASN A 168 -8.85 -4.97 -31.88
C ASN A 168 -9.64 -3.71 -32.25
N ILE A 169 -10.86 -3.88 -32.78
CA ILE A 169 -11.75 -2.74 -33.08
C ILE A 169 -12.09 -1.99 -31.78
N ALA A 170 -12.44 -2.70 -30.69
CA ALA A 170 -12.73 -2.07 -29.41
C ALA A 170 -11.52 -1.32 -28.84
N TYR A 171 -10.33 -1.88 -28.99
CA TYR A 171 -9.07 -1.28 -28.60
C TYR A 171 -8.79 0.01 -29.37
N GLU A 172 -8.81 -0.05 -30.71
CA GLU A 172 -8.54 1.10 -31.58
C GLU A 172 -9.52 2.26 -31.32
N VAL A 173 -10.82 1.96 -31.26
CA VAL A 173 -11.85 2.97 -30.97
C VAL A 173 -11.63 3.59 -29.60
N THR A 174 -11.34 2.76 -28.58
CA THR A 174 -11.10 3.25 -27.21
C THR A 174 -9.84 4.11 -27.14
N LEU A 175 -8.77 3.72 -27.84
CA LEU A 175 -7.53 4.49 -27.92
C LEU A 175 -7.77 5.87 -28.51
N VAL A 176 -8.49 5.96 -29.64
CA VAL A 176 -8.83 7.25 -30.27
C VAL A 176 -9.65 8.13 -29.32
N VAL A 177 -10.61 7.55 -28.59
CA VAL A 177 -11.41 8.29 -27.59
C VAL A 177 -10.54 8.79 -26.44
N VAL A 178 -9.70 7.94 -25.85
CA VAL A 178 -8.79 8.31 -24.76
C VAL A 178 -7.86 9.42 -25.20
N GLN A 179 -7.18 9.27 -26.34
CA GLN A 179 -6.28 10.28 -26.88
C GLN A 179 -7.00 11.61 -27.15
N SER A 180 -8.20 11.57 -27.72
CA SER A 180 -9.02 12.76 -27.97
C SER A 180 -9.36 13.48 -26.66
N LEU A 181 -9.76 12.75 -25.63
CA LEU A 181 -10.05 13.31 -24.30
C LEU A 181 -8.80 13.89 -23.64
N MET A 182 -7.62 13.28 -23.83
CA MET A 182 -6.35 13.86 -23.38
C MET A 182 -6.04 15.17 -24.09
N LEU A 183 -6.22 15.23 -25.41
CA LEU A 183 -5.99 16.43 -26.20
C LEU A 183 -6.94 17.57 -25.79
N ILE A 184 -8.22 17.27 -25.60
CA ILE A 184 -9.22 18.25 -25.14
C ILE A 184 -8.86 18.76 -23.74
N SER A 185 -8.52 17.86 -22.80
CA SER A 185 -8.17 18.27 -21.42
C SER A 185 -6.95 19.20 -21.44
N ARG A 186 -5.94 18.88 -22.25
CA ARG A 186 -4.74 19.71 -22.41
C ARG A 186 -5.06 21.07 -23.06
N SER A 187 -5.98 21.14 -24.02
CA SER A 187 -6.31 22.42 -24.68
C SER A 187 -7.04 23.40 -23.77
N ILE A 188 -7.76 22.91 -22.76
CA ILE A 188 -8.42 23.73 -21.73
C ILE A 188 -7.58 23.91 -20.46
N GLY A 189 -6.32 23.43 -20.45
CA GLY A 189 -5.41 23.55 -19.30
C GLY A 189 -5.71 22.61 -18.13
N GLU A 190 -6.54 21.58 -18.34
CA GLU A 190 -6.90 20.58 -17.33
C GLU A 190 -6.04 19.32 -17.44
N ARG A 191 -5.90 18.60 -16.31
CA ARG A 191 -5.39 17.23 -16.33
C ARG A 191 -6.48 16.29 -16.83
N PRO A 192 -6.17 15.35 -17.74
CA PRO A 192 -7.13 14.35 -18.17
C PRO A 192 -7.46 13.43 -16.98
N VAL A 193 -8.74 13.42 -16.60
CA VAL A 193 -9.26 12.53 -15.55
C VAL A 193 -10.19 11.54 -16.22
N PHE A 194 -9.81 10.27 -16.19
CA PHE A 194 -10.57 9.18 -16.77
C PHE A 194 -11.28 8.45 -15.65
N THR A 195 -12.54 8.80 -15.38
CA THR A 195 -13.39 7.94 -14.52
C THR A 195 -14.48 7.33 -15.37
N PHE A 196 -14.88 6.09 -15.07
CA PHE A 196 -16.08 5.50 -15.67
C PHE A 196 -17.30 6.41 -15.53
N ARG A 197 -17.36 7.17 -14.42
CA ARG A 197 -18.38 8.19 -14.17
C ARG A 197 -18.31 9.34 -15.19
N ARG A 198 -17.15 9.93 -15.45
CA ARG A 198 -16.99 11.01 -16.45
C ARG A 198 -17.31 10.52 -17.87
N ILE A 199 -16.90 9.29 -18.22
CA ILE A 199 -17.26 8.65 -19.49
C ILE A 199 -18.79 8.49 -19.60
N LYS A 200 -19.46 8.08 -18.51
CA LYS A 200 -20.93 7.94 -18.46
C LYS A 200 -21.65 9.31 -18.53
N GLU A 201 -21.20 10.32 -17.79
CA GLU A 201 -21.83 11.64 -17.69
C GLU A 201 -21.74 12.43 -19.00
N ASN A 202 -20.67 12.23 -19.76
CA ASN A 202 -20.50 12.80 -21.10
C ASN A 202 -21.39 12.16 -22.19
N ARG A 203 -22.26 11.18 -21.84
CA ARG A 203 -23.27 10.63 -22.75
C ARG A 203 -24.58 11.41 -22.80
N THR A 204 -24.73 12.43 -21.95
CA THR A 204 -25.93 13.26 -21.98
C THR A 204 -25.94 14.06 -23.28
N ARG A 205 -26.79 13.67 -24.24
CA ARG A 205 -27.14 14.49 -25.40
C ARG A 205 -27.38 15.91 -24.88
N ARG A 206 -26.54 16.87 -25.28
CA ARG A 206 -27.00 18.25 -25.32
C ARG A 206 -28.24 18.21 -26.22
N GLN A 207 -29.43 18.34 -25.64
CA GLN A 207 -30.59 18.75 -26.42
C GLN A 207 -30.21 20.12 -26.97
N THR A 208 -29.72 20.16 -28.19
CA THR A 208 -29.75 21.37 -29.00
C THR A 208 -31.22 21.63 -29.25
N SER A 209 -31.82 22.46 -28.40
CA SER A 209 -33.08 23.12 -28.70
C SER A 209 -32.84 24.00 -29.92
N PHE A 210 -33.16 23.48 -31.11
CA PHE A 210 -33.43 24.32 -32.25
C PHE A 210 -34.78 25.00 -31.96
N THR A 211 -34.72 26.25 -31.52
CA THR A 211 -35.84 27.17 -31.66
C THR A 211 -35.93 27.49 -33.15
N SER A 212 -36.92 26.90 -33.82
CA SER A 212 -37.40 27.38 -35.10
C SER A 212 -38.24 28.63 -34.85
N GLU A 213 -37.71 29.78 -35.21
CA GLU A 213 -38.48 30.95 -35.67
C GLU A 213 -38.21 31.14 -37.16
#